data_AF-A0A2D2AW05-F1
#
_entry.id   AF-A0A2D2AW05-F1
#
_cell.length_a   1.000
_cell.length_b   1.000
_cell.length_c   1.000
_cell.angle_alpha   90.00
_cell.angle_beta   90.00
_cell.angle_gamma   90.00
#
_symmetry.space_group_name_H-M   'P 1'
#
loop_
_entity.id
_entity.type
_entity.pdbx_description
1 polymer ?
#
loop_
_entity_poly.entity_id
_entity_poly.type
_entity_poly.pdbx_seq_one_letter_code
_entity_poly.pdbx_strand_id
1 'polypeptide(L)'
;MTAVANGARGEAVATLGGRPRRLCLTLGALAELETAFGAADWQALAERLRSPSARDLAVVLAALLRGGGEEGVDVVALDAREAAEAVAAAFRAAAA
;
A
#
# COMPACT_ATOMS: atom_id res chain seq x y z
N MET A 1 -20.96 -5.30 2.88
CA MET A 1 -20.69 -3.86 2.65
C MET A 1 -19.61 -3.75 1.60
N THR A 2 -19.93 -3.22 0.42
CA THR A 2 -18.94 -2.91 -0.63
C THR A 2 -18.15 -1.70 -0.17
N ALA A 3 -16.83 -1.82 -0.05
CA ALA A 3 -15.99 -0.66 0.26
C ALA A 3 -16.05 0.33 -0.92
N VAL A 4 -16.33 1.60 -0.64
CA VAL A 4 -16.33 2.69 -1.62
C VAL A 4 -15.08 3.54 -1.36
N ALA A 5 -14.33 3.84 -2.41
CA ALA A 5 -13.13 4.67 -2.32
C ALA A 5 -13.49 6.16 -2.23
N ASN A 6 -12.88 6.88 -1.28
CA ASN A 6 -12.91 8.34 -1.25
C ASN A 6 -11.79 8.93 -2.13
N GLY A 7 -12.14 9.41 -3.32
CA GLY A 7 -11.20 10.02 -4.25
C GLY A 7 -10.49 11.25 -3.70
N ALA A 8 -11.14 12.07 -2.86
CA ALA A 8 -10.50 13.25 -2.25
C ALA A 8 -9.39 12.88 -1.25
N ARG A 9 -9.37 11.65 -0.75
CA ARG A 9 -8.30 11.10 0.08
C ARG A 9 -7.25 10.33 -0.72
N GLY A 10 -7.44 10.13 -2.03
CA GLY A 10 -6.61 9.23 -2.83
C GLY A 10 -6.77 7.76 -2.42
N GLU A 11 -7.95 7.35 -1.95
CA GLU A 11 -8.20 5.94 -1.60
C GLU A 11 -8.35 5.08 -2.85
N ALA A 12 -7.87 3.84 -2.74
CA ALA A 12 -8.20 2.75 -3.64
C ALA A 12 -8.90 1.63 -2.87
N VAL A 13 -9.76 0.89 -3.56
CA VAL A 13 -10.34 -0.37 -3.04
C VAL A 13 -9.84 -1.50 -3.92
N ALA A 14 -9.28 -2.53 -3.29
CA ALA A 14 -8.84 -3.76 -3.96
C ALA A 14 -9.39 -4.99 -3.23
N THR A 15 -9.62 -6.07 -3.96
CA THR A 15 -9.96 -7.36 -3.36
C THR A 15 -8.66 -8.07 -2.98
N LEU A 16 -8.49 -8.38 -1.70
CA LEU A 16 -7.34 -9.09 -1.15
C LEU A 16 -7.85 -10.27 -0.33
N GLY A 17 -7.46 -11.49 -0.69
CA GLY A 17 -7.92 -12.70 0.00
C GLY A 17 -9.46 -12.82 -0.01
N GLY A 18 -10.08 -12.48 -1.15
CA GLY A 18 -11.53 -12.52 -1.33
C GLY A 18 -12.33 -11.44 -0.60
N ARG A 19 -11.67 -10.46 0.04
CA ARG A 19 -12.35 -9.36 0.75
C ARG A 19 -11.97 -8.01 0.14
N PRO A 20 -12.94 -7.10 -0.10
CA PRO A 20 -12.61 -5.73 -0.47
C PRO A 20 -11.93 -5.03 0.72
N ARG A 21 -10.80 -4.39 0.47
CA ARG A 21 -9.99 -3.66 1.45
C ARG A 21 -9.67 -2.27 0.94
N ARG A 22 -9.64 -1.29 1.83
CA ARG A 22 -9.24 0.10 1.51
C ARG A 22 -7.73 0.27 1.65
N LEU A 23 -7.14 0.96 0.69
CA LEU A 23 -5.74 1.35 0.67
C LEU A 23 -5.65 2.86 0.51
N CYS A 24 -4.71 3.51 1.19
CA CYS A 24 -4.47 4.94 1.06
C CYS A 24 -2.99 5.25 1.30
N LEU A 25 -2.35 5.95 0.36
CA LEU A 25 -0.98 6.40 0.50
C LEU A 25 -0.95 7.74 1.27
N THR A 26 -1.05 7.66 2.60
CA THR A 26 -0.97 8.84 3.46
C THR A 26 0.47 9.25 3.72
N LEU A 27 0.70 10.48 4.19
CA LEU A 27 2.04 10.90 4.67
C LEU A 27 2.55 10.01 5.82
N GLY A 28 1.66 9.52 6.68
CA GLY A 28 2.01 8.54 7.72
C GLY A 28 2.50 7.22 7.13
N ALA A 29 1.79 6.68 6.12
CA ALA A 29 2.23 5.48 5.42
C ALA A 29 3.60 5.68 4.76
N LEU A 30 3.87 6.86 4.19
CA LEU A 30 5.15 7.16 3.58
C LEU A 30 6.30 7.23 4.60
N ALA A 31 6.08 7.88 5.74
CA ALA A 31 7.05 7.88 6.85
C ALA A 31 7.33 6.48 7.41
N GLU A 32 6.31 5.61 7.46
CA GLU A 32 6.49 4.20 7.81
C GLU A 32 7.38 3.47 6.80
N LEU A 33 7.22 3.74 5.50
CA LEU A 33 8.06 3.14 4.46
C LEU A 33 9.51 3.63 4.51
N GLU A 34 9.73 4.93 4.72
CA GLU A 34 11.07 5.49 4.90
C GLU A 34 11.78 4.81 6.08
N THR A 35 11.08 4.65 7.20
CA THR A 35 11.60 3.95 8.38
C THR A 35 11.89 2.48 8.08
N ALA A 36 10.96 1.77 7.44
CA ALA A 36 11.08 0.34 7.17
C ALA A 36 12.21 0.02 6.17
N PHE A 37 12.48 0.94 5.23
CA PHE A 37 13.53 0.78 4.23
C PHE A 37 14.85 1.48 4.60
N GLY A 38 14.89 2.22 5.71
CA GLY A 38 16.05 3.04 6.08
C GLY A 38 16.36 4.13 5.05
N ALA A 39 15.32 4.64 4.36
CA ALA A 39 15.47 5.70 3.39
C ALA A 39 15.56 7.06 4.11
N ALA A 40 16.56 7.87 3.74
CA ALA A 40 16.75 9.20 4.32
C ALA A 40 15.76 10.24 3.77
N ASP A 41 15.23 9.98 2.56
CA ASP A 41 14.28 10.83 1.87
C ASP A 41 13.46 10.03 0.84
N TRP A 42 12.49 10.73 0.27
CA TRP A 42 11.61 10.29 -0.80
C TRP A 42 12.33 9.74 -2.03
N GLN A 43 13.50 10.28 -2.36
CA GLN A 43 14.23 9.91 -3.57
C GLN A 43 14.94 8.57 -3.36
N ALA A 44 15.53 8.35 -2.19
CA ALA A 44 16.06 7.05 -1.77
C ALA A 44 14.96 5.98 -1.69
N LEU A 45 13.78 6.34 -1.20
CA LEU A 45 12.61 5.44 -1.19
C LEU A 45 12.19 5.06 -2.61
N ALA A 46 12.11 6.03 -3.52
CA ALA A 46 11.74 5.78 -4.91
C ALA A 46 12.72 4.82 -5.60
N GLU A 47 14.03 5.01 -5.43
CA GLU A 47 15.05 4.10 -6.00
C GLU A 47 14.91 2.68 -5.44
N ARG A 48 14.66 2.54 -4.13
CA ARG A 48 14.44 1.24 -3.48
C ARG A 48 13.23 0.50 -4.07
N LEU A 49 12.18 1.23 -4.45
CA LEU A 49 10.94 0.65 -4.98
C LEU A 49 10.98 0.35 -6.49
N ARG A 50 12.09 0.60 -7.19
CA ARG A 50 12.21 0.27 -8.64
C ARG A 50 12.29 -1.23 -8.92
N SER A 51 12.78 -2.01 -7.96
CA SER A 51 12.88 -3.47 -8.05
C SER A 51 12.63 -4.09 -6.67
N PRO A 52 11.38 -4.03 -6.17
CA PRO A 52 11.05 -4.49 -4.83
C PRO A 52 11.13 -6.02 -4.75
N SER A 53 11.68 -6.52 -3.65
CA SER A 53 11.52 -7.94 -3.28
C SER A 53 10.08 -8.22 -2.83
N ALA A 54 9.72 -9.51 -2.70
CA ALA A 54 8.43 -9.90 -2.13
C ALA A 54 8.21 -9.34 -0.71
N ARG A 55 9.29 -9.24 0.08
CA ARG A 55 9.24 -8.61 1.41
C ARG A 55 8.94 -7.12 1.31
N ASP A 56 9.59 -6.43 0.37
CA ASP A 56 9.36 -4.99 0.17
C ASP A 56 7.91 -4.75 -0.26
N LEU A 57 7.36 -5.59 -1.14
CA LEU A 57 5.95 -5.53 -1.54
C LEU A 57 5.00 -5.70 -0.34
N ALA A 58 5.26 -6.67 0.54
CA ALA A 58 4.45 -6.90 1.74
C ALA A 58 4.50 -5.70 2.70
N VAL A 59 5.68 -5.09 2.88
CA VAL A 59 5.86 -3.88 3.71
C VAL A 59 5.06 -2.71 3.14
N VAL A 60 5.14 -2.49 1.82
CA VAL A 60 4.38 -1.44 1.13
C VAL A 60 2.88 -1.66 1.29
N LEU A 61 2.41 -2.88 1.03
CA LEU A 61 1.00 -3.21 1.15
C LEU A 61 0.48 -2.99 2.58
N ALA A 62 1.24 -3.40 3.59
CA ALA A 62 0.85 -3.24 4.98
C ALA A 62 0.71 -1.76 5.38
N ALA A 63 1.63 -0.90 4.94
CA ALA A 63 1.54 0.55 5.21
C ALA A 63 0.33 1.19 4.53
N LEU A 64 0.05 0.79 3.27
CA LEU A 64 -1.11 1.27 2.52
C LEU A 64 -2.45 0.85 3.15
N LEU A 65 -2.53 -0.39 3.63
CA LEU A 65 -3.71 -0.91 4.34
C LEU A 65 -3.94 -0.12 5.63
N ARG A 66 -2.90 0.12 6.43
CA ARG A 66 -3.00 0.98 7.63
C ARG A 66 -3.45 2.40 7.27
N GLY A 67 -2.89 3.00 6.22
CA GLY A 67 -3.34 4.30 5.71
C GLY A 67 -4.81 4.33 5.29
N GLY A 68 -5.31 3.20 4.76
CA GLY A 68 -6.73 2.97 4.42
C GLY A 68 -7.63 2.67 5.62
N GLY A 69 -7.08 2.49 6.82
CA GLY A 69 -7.80 2.13 8.04
C GLY A 69 -8.04 0.63 8.20
N GLU A 70 -7.29 -0.22 7.48
CA GLU A 70 -7.32 -1.67 7.61
C GLU A 70 -6.21 -2.13 8.58
N GLU A 71 -6.60 -2.71 9.71
CA GLU A 71 -5.69 -3.24 10.72
C GLU A 71 -5.70 -4.77 10.76
N GLY A 72 -4.60 -5.36 11.24
CA GLY A 72 -4.51 -6.81 11.50
C GLY A 72 -4.58 -7.70 10.26
N VAL A 73 -4.31 -7.16 9.07
CA VAL A 73 -4.27 -7.94 7.83
C VAL A 73 -2.96 -8.71 7.74
N ASP A 74 -3.05 -10.04 7.64
CA ASP A 74 -1.89 -10.90 7.36
C ASP A 74 -1.51 -10.81 5.87
N VAL A 75 -0.65 -9.83 5.55
CA VAL A 75 -0.24 -9.56 4.17
C VAL A 75 0.63 -10.65 3.55
N VAL A 76 1.31 -11.48 4.35
CA VAL A 76 2.17 -12.54 3.83
C VAL A 76 1.38 -13.77 3.39
N ALA A 77 0.13 -13.91 3.84
CA ALA A 77 -0.79 -14.94 3.40
C ALA A 77 -1.54 -14.58 2.10
N LEU A 78 -1.38 -13.36 1.58
CA LEU A 78 -2.07 -12.89 0.38
C LEU A 78 -1.35 -13.34 -0.90
N ASP A 79 -2.12 -13.45 -1.98
CA ASP A 79 -1.56 -13.70 -3.30
C ASP A 79 -0.68 -12.52 -3.77
N ALA A 80 0.48 -12.84 -4.34
CA ALA A 80 1.47 -11.84 -4.72
C ALA A 80 0.98 -10.92 -5.85
N ARG A 81 0.16 -11.44 -6.78
CA ARG A 81 -0.40 -10.65 -7.87
C ARG A 81 -1.48 -9.72 -7.36
N GLU A 82 -2.40 -10.21 -6.51
CA GLU A 82 -3.41 -9.35 -5.86
C GLU A 82 -2.75 -8.21 -5.09
N ALA A 83 -1.69 -8.52 -4.33
CA ALA A 83 -0.90 -7.54 -3.59
C ALA A 83 -0.29 -6.48 -4.52
N ALA A 84 0.38 -6.90 -5.60
CA ALA A 84 1.02 -5.98 -6.54
C ALA A 84 -0.01 -5.07 -7.25
N GLU A 85 -1.13 -5.63 -7.68
CA GLU A 85 -2.22 -4.87 -8.31
C GLU A 85 -2.84 -3.85 -7.35
N ALA A 86 -3.05 -4.23 -6.08
CA ALA A 86 -3.57 -3.36 -5.04
C ALA A 86 -2.62 -2.20 -4.70
N VAL A 87 -1.32 -2.49 -4.58
CA VAL A 87 -0.29 -1.46 -4.38
C VAL A 87 -0.30 -0.49 -5.56
N ALA A 88 -0.24 -0.99 -6.79
CA ALA A 88 -0.26 -0.13 -7.97
C ALA A 88 -1.53 0.73 -8.07
N ALA A 89 -2.70 0.19 -7.67
CA ALA A 89 -3.95 0.94 -7.62
C ALA A 89 -3.90 2.08 -6.60
N ALA A 90 -3.35 1.85 -5.40
CA ALA A 90 -3.21 2.87 -4.37
C ALA A 90 -2.28 4.02 -4.81
N PHE A 91 -1.15 3.70 -5.45
CA PHE A 91 -0.24 4.72 -5.99
C PHE A 91 -0.89 5.55 -7.10
N ARG A 92 -1.68 4.92 -7.99
CA ARG A 92 -2.44 5.66 -9.01
C ARG A 92 -3.50 6.57 -8.38
N ALA A 93 -4.23 6.10 -7.37
CA ALA A 93 -5.25 6.88 -6.69
C ALA A 93 -4.67 8.11 -5.96
N ALA A 94 -3.46 7.99 -5.41
CA ALA A 94 -2.78 9.10 -4.74
C ALA A 94 -2.23 10.17 -5.70
N ALA A 95 -2.10 9.85 -7.00
CA ALA A 95 -1.57 10.75 -8.02
C ALA A 95 -2.66 11.45 -8.86
N ALA A 96 -3.95 11.17 -8.58
CA ALA A 96 -5.10 11.74 -9.26
C ALA A 96 -5.60 13.02 -8.55
#